data_AF-A0A5L8ZCD9-F1
#
_entry.id   AF-A0A5L8ZCD9-F1
#
_cell.length_a   1.000
_cell.length_b   1.000
_cell.length_c   1.000
_cell.angle_alpha   90.00
_cell.angle_beta   90.00
_cell.angle_gamma   90.00
#
_symmetry.space_group_name_H-M   'P 1'
#
loop_
_entity.id
_entity.type
_entity.pdbx_description
1 polymer ?
#
loop_
_entity_poly.entity_id
_entity_poly.type
_entity_poly.pdbx_seq_one_letter_code
_entity_poly.pdbx_strand_id
1 'polypeptide(L)'
;QGIQSRLIPSFLALSVISALHSPLQAAWVINDSDSINRTEHINATISNNITLTNKNTAIYTDRNSPIGELTINEGVTIQVNKNNGKGIEINTGNNGTAVNNITNNGVINTKGTGISINDRSSAETITVGANGSITSAGGNAIYVGNSSRVNHIDIQGATTGSGGIINRGTIGVNGTTTQPNGIKVTGSITSNNNRATALTNHGTIHGGINIENGGTLTGGRQGVNNALYVAIHNNGGTINGGIKVGEGSILNGGIMNYASYYGGFSRLNGNIEVAGTINGTNIGIQNSFGTISGDVKITDKGKVTGNIWNQGTIEGKIEIKGKVDGLIANRPTGVIKKDIEVSGGTITNNISNWGTIKAGIKVENGANITGDIYNEKTIQNGIDIANSQIGG
;
A
#
# COMPACT_ATOMS: atom_id res chain seq x y z
N GLN A 1 37.99 -69.70 60.38
CA GLN A 1 38.61 -68.42 60.77
C GLN A 1 39.43 -67.91 59.60
N GLY A 2 39.33 -66.63 59.26
CA GLY A 2 40.24 -65.95 58.32
C GLY A 2 39.60 -65.57 56.98
N ILE A 3 39.28 -64.28 56.84
CA ILE A 3 38.70 -63.58 55.68
C ILE A 3 39.82 -63.12 54.73
N GLN A 4 39.64 -63.26 53.41
CA GLN A 4 40.29 -62.43 52.37
C GLN A 4 39.36 -62.35 51.14
N SER A 5 38.71 -61.20 50.94
CA SER A 5 39.09 -60.08 50.04
C SER A 5 38.62 -60.28 48.60
N ARG A 6 37.49 -59.66 48.25
CA ARG A 6 37.12 -59.37 46.86
C ARG A 6 37.28 -57.86 46.64
N LEU A 7 38.18 -57.49 45.74
CA LEU A 7 38.35 -56.13 45.25
C LEU A 7 37.08 -55.64 44.55
N ILE A 8 36.68 -54.41 44.86
CA ILE A 8 35.66 -53.62 44.18
C ILE A 8 36.40 -52.62 43.30
N PRO A 9 36.22 -52.60 41.97
CA PRO A 9 36.62 -51.46 41.15
C PRO A 9 35.60 -50.35 41.28
N SER A 10 36.14 -49.21 41.69
CA SER A 10 35.58 -47.88 41.84
C SER A 10 34.76 -47.38 40.65
N PHE A 11 33.65 -46.72 40.99
CA PHE A 11 32.86 -45.84 40.13
C PHE A 11 33.74 -44.74 39.50
N LEU A 12 33.73 -44.66 38.18
CA LEU A 12 34.17 -43.50 37.41
C LEU A 12 33.16 -43.27 36.28
N ALA A 13 31.95 -42.83 36.66
CA ALA A 13 31.02 -42.20 35.73
C ALA A 13 31.35 -40.71 35.72
N LEU A 14 32.28 -40.33 34.84
CA LEU A 14 32.47 -38.94 34.44
C LEU A 14 31.22 -38.51 33.66
N SER A 15 30.22 -38.01 34.37
CA SER A 15 29.05 -37.37 33.76
C SER A 15 29.49 -36.02 33.20
N VAL A 16 29.92 -36.03 31.94
CA VAL A 16 30.00 -34.79 31.16
C VAL A 16 28.56 -34.37 30.84
N ILE A 17 27.95 -33.67 31.78
CA ILE A 17 26.89 -32.71 31.47
C ILE A 17 27.62 -31.44 31.01
N SER A 18 28.12 -31.45 29.78
CA SER A 18 28.33 -30.17 29.08
C SER A 18 26.99 -29.86 28.45
N ALA A 19 26.28 -28.95 29.09
CA ALA A 19 25.07 -28.30 28.63
C ALA A 19 25.07 -28.13 27.11
N LEU A 20 24.02 -28.60 26.44
CA LEU A 20 23.59 -28.00 25.19
C LEU A 20 23.31 -26.53 25.51
N HIS A 21 24.32 -25.69 25.29
CA HIS A 21 24.14 -24.25 25.27
C HIS A 21 23.40 -23.92 23.98
N SER A 22 22.08 -23.92 24.03
CA SER A 22 21.27 -23.16 23.07
C SER A 22 20.60 -22.01 23.83
N PRO A 23 21.18 -20.81 23.85
CA PRO A 23 20.35 -19.65 24.08
C PRO A 23 19.60 -19.42 22.77
N LEU A 24 18.52 -20.17 22.55
CA LEU A 24 17.43 -19.70 21.70
C LEU A 24 16.79 -18.53 22.48
N GLN A 25 17.43 -17.36 22.43
CA GLN A 25 16.83 -16.10 22.82
C GLN A 25 15.68 -15.81 21.87
N ALA A 26 14.55 -15.35 22.40
CA ALA A 26 13.31 -15.27 21.62
C ALA A 26 12.98 -13.84 21.14
N ALA A 27 12.08 -13.72 20.16
CA ALA A 27 12.10 -12.59 19.21
C ALA A 27 11.11 -11.45 19.42
N TRP A 28 9.99 -11.68 20.11
CA TRP A 28 9.05 -10.62 20.44
C TRP A 28 9.25 -10.13 21.87
N VAL A 29 9.26 -8.82 22.07
CA VAL A 29 9.18 -8.18 23.37
C VAL A 29 7.86 -7.44 23.47
N ILE A 30 7.03 -7.81 24.45
CA ILE A 30 5.72 -7.21 24.70
C ILE A 30 5.80 -6.38 25.98
N ASN A 31 5.53 -5.08 25.90
CA ASN A 31 5.59 -4.17 27.02
C ASN A 31 4.19 -3.84 27.54
N ASP A 32 3.78 -4.50 28.63
CA ASP A 32 2.48 -4.27 29.27
C ASP A 32 2.44 -2.89 29.97
N SER A 33 3.61 -2.38 30.39
CA SER A 33 3.82 -1.04 30.94
C SER A 33 5.25 -0.55 30.67
N ASP A 34 5.59 0.69 31.04
CA ASP A 34 6.91 1.30 30.79
C ASP A 34 8.12 0.55 31.37
N SER A 35 7.88 -0.36 32.32
CA SER A 35 8.92 -1.09 33.06
C SER A 35 8.71 -2.60 33.09
N ILE A 36 7.67 -3.12 32.44
CA ILE A 36 7.36 -4.56 32.47
C ILE A 36 7.39 -5.09 31.05
N ASN A 37 8.44 -5.88 30.76
CA ASN A 37 8.56 -6.67 29.55
C ASN A 37 7.97 -8.05 29.85
N ARG A 38 6.90 -8.46 29.16
CA ARG A 38 6.42 -9.84 29.15
C ARG A 38 7.00 -10.56 27.95
N THR A 39 7.80 -11.56 28.31
CA THR A 39 8.21 -12.77 27.60
C THR A 39 8.80 -12.64 26.20
N GLU A 40 9.93 -13.31 26.01
CA GLU A 40 10.55 -13.57 24.71
C GLU A 40 9.87 -14.81 24.10
N HIS A 41 9.10 -14.66 23.01
CA HIS A 41 8.57 -15.80 22.24
C HIS A 41 8.86 -15.68 20.74
N ILE A 42 9.04 -16.82 20.07
CA ILE A 42 9.16 -16.89 18.60
C ILE A 42 7.78 -16.64 17.97
N ASN A 43 6.73 -17.31 18.47
CA ASN A 43 5.34 -17.04 18.12
C ASN A 43 4.61 -16.43 19.32
N ALA A 44 3.98 -15.28 19.13
CA ALA A 44 3.24 -14.56 20.17
C ALA A 44 1.77 -14.43 19.78
N THR A 45 0.86 -14.86 20.66
CA THR A 45 -0.57 -14.59 20.55
C THR A 45 -1.03 -13.83 21.79
N ILE A 46 -1.55 -12.62 21.58
CA ILE A 46 -2.09 -11.77 22.64
C ILE A 46 -3.61 -11.93 22.63
N SER A 47 -4.18 -12.37 23.74
CA SER A 47 -5.60 -12.74 23.87
C SER A 47 -6.13 -12.40 25.27
N ASN A 48 -7.46 -12.45 25.44
CA ASN A 48 -8.22 -12.16 26.68
C ASN A 48 -8.46 -10.67 26.98
N ASN A 49 -9.30 -9.96 26.20
CA ASN A 49 -9.85 -8.62 26.53
C ASN A 49 -8.90 -7.68 27.32
N ILE A 50 -7.63 -7.62 26.93
CA ILE A 50 -6.56 -6.95 27.69
C ILE A 50 -6.19 -5.63 27.02
N THR A 51 -5.78 -4.65 27.84
CA THR A 51 -5.22 -3.38 27.36
C THR A 51 -3.73 -3.30 27.69
N LEU A 52 -2.88 -3.24 26.67
CA LEU A 52 -1.45 -3.00 26.78
C LEU A 52 -1.18 -1.51 26.69
N THR A 53 -0.68 -0.88 27.76
CA THR A 53 -0.42 0.57 27.77
C THR A 53 1.06 0.84 27.88
N ASN A 54 1.67 1.43 26.85
CA ASN A 54 3.09 1.76 26.84
C ASN A 54 3.33 3.24 26.47
N LYS A 55 4.36 3.89 27.01
CA LYS A 55 4.74 5.22 26.54
C LYS A 55 5.36 5.18 25.15
N ASN A 56 6.35 4.33 24.90
CA ASN A 56 7.22 4.38 23.72
C ASN A 56 6.81 3.40 22.63
N THR A 57 7.01 2.11 22.86
CA THR A 57 6.74 1.03 21.90
C THR A 57 6.09 -0.13 22.66
N ALA A 58 4.90 -0.57 22.25
CA ALA A 58 4.20 -1.63 22.98
C ALA A 58 4.72 -3.02 22.63
N ILE A 59 5.04 -3.29 21.36
CA ILE A 59 5.57 -4.57 20.93
C ILE A 59 6.74 -4.32 19.99
N TYR A 60 7.87 -4.99 20.20
CA TYR A 60 9.00 -4.86 19.28
C TYR A 60 9.80 -6.16 19.08
N THR A 61 10.57 -6.22 17.99
CA THR A 61 11.62 -7.22 17.79
C THR A 61 13.00 -6.58 17.89
N ASP A 62 13.99 -7.34 18.36
CA ASP A 62 15.39 -6.93 18.32
C ASP A 62 16.15 -7.57 17.14
N ARG A 63 17.46 -7.31 17.05
CA ARG A 63 18.30 -7.70 15.90
C ARG A 63 18.82 -9.14 15.95
N ASN A 64 18.67 -9.85 17.08
CA ASN A 64 19.48 -11.04 17.36
C ASN A 64 18.66 -12.34 17.50
N SER A 65 17.33 -12.27 17.40
CA SER A 65 16.47 -13.42 17.70
C SER A 65 15.77 -14.01 16.47
N PRO A 66 15.55 -15.34 16.40
CA PRO A 66 14.74 -15.99 15.37
C PRO A 66 13.27 -15.58 15.48
N ILE A 67 12.73 -14.99 14.42
CA ILE A 67 11.45 -14.29 14.45
C ILE A 67 10.33 -15.17 13.90
N GLY A 68 9.25 -15.33 14.67
CA GLY A 68 8.05 -16.04 14.23
C GLY A 68 6.87 -15.09 14.10
N GLU A 69 5.66 -15.61 14.34
CA GLU A 69 4.40 -14.91 14.08
C GLU A 69 3.92 -14.08 15.29
N LEU A 70 3.29 -12.94 15.03
CA LEU A 70 2.55 -12.15 16.01
C LEU A 70 1.08 -12.10 15.63
N THR A 71 0.22 -12.52 16.53
CA THR A 71 -1.23 -12.36 16.41
C THR A 71 -1.79 -11.59 17.60
N ILE A 72 -2.53 -10.51 17.31
CA ILE A 72 -3.32 -9.76 18.28
C ILE A 72 -4.78 -10.15 18.05
N ASN A 73 -5.41 -10.80 19.02
CA ASN A 73 -6.80 -11.23 18.90
C ASN A 73 -7.79 -10.08 19.17
N GLU A 74 -9.03 -10.32 18.76
CA GLU A 74 -10.16 -9.45 19.10
C GLU A 74 -10.26 -9.25 20.63
N GLY A 75 -10.71 -8.06 21.03
CA GLY A 75 -10.78 -7.64 22.42
C GLY A 75 -9.47 -7.12 23.01
N VAL A 76 -8.33 -7.32 22.34
CA VAL A 76 -7.06 -6.72 22.76
C VAL A 76 -6.98 -5.27 22.31
N THR A 77 -6.55 -4.38 23.20
CA THR A 77 -6.24 -2.98 22.89
C THR A 77 -4.77 -2.69 23.17
N ILE A 78 -4.04 -2.14 22.21
CA ILE A 78 -2.70 -1.57 22.39
C ILE A 78 -2.84 -0.05 22.43
N GLN A 79 -2.32 0.58 23.47
CA GLN A 79 -2.37 2.04 23.66
C GLN A 79 -0.96 2.61 23.83
N VAL A 80 -0.53 3.47 22.91
CA VAL A 80 0.80 4.10 22.92
C VAL A 80 0.70 5.61 22.91
N ASN A 81 1.16 6.23 24.00
CA ASN A 81 0.78 7.60 24.34
C ASN A 81 1.85 8.68 24.07
N LYS A 82 3.10 8.30 23.74
CA LYS A 82 4.14 9.26 23.36
C LYS A 82 4.04 9.64 21.89
N ASN A 83 4.31 10.91 21.60
CA ASN A 83 4.49 11.38 20.23
C ASN A 83 5.59 10.55 19.54
N ASN A 84 5.35 10.11 18.31
CA ASN A 84 6.20 9.19 17.54
C ASN A 84 6.29 7.74 18.06
N GLY A 85 5.63 7.41 19.17
CA GLY A 85 5.58 6.05 19.71
C GLY A 85 4.97 5.03 18.74
N LYS A 86 5.32 3.75 18.92
CA LYS A 86 4.98 2.66 18.00
C LYS A 86 4.07 1.63 18.66
N GLY A 87 3.01 1.20 18.00
CA GLY A 87 2.22 0.06 18.46
C GLY A 87 3.07 -1.20 18.38
N ILE A 88 3.46 -1.54 17.14
CA ILE A 88 4.39 -2.62 16.82
C ILE A 88 5.59 -2.04 16.08
N GLU A 89 6.80 -2.44 16.46
CA GLU A 89 8.04 -2.03 15.81
C GLU A 89 8.91 -3.25 15.45
N ILE A 90 9.17 -3.43 14.16
CA ILE A 90 10.05 -4.49 13.67
C ILE A 90 11.41 -3.88 13.40
N ASN A 91 12.40 -4.28 14.19
CA ASN A 91 13.75 -3.72 14.15
C ASN A 91 14.82 -4.83 14.14
N THR A 92 14.80 -5.61 13.07
CA THR A 92 15.70 -6.77 12.88
C THR A 92 17.09 -6.33 12.43
N GLY A 93 17.20 -5.14 11.82
CA GLY A 93 18.46 -4.55 11.37
C GLY A 93 19.18 -5.34 10.27
N ASN A 94 18.58 -6.43 9.78
CA ASN A 94 19.01 -7.20 8.63
C ASN A 94 17.78 -7.67 7.84
N ASN A 95 17.91 -7.74 6.51
CA ASN A 95 16.83 -8.22 5.63
C ASN A 95 16.71 -9.74 5.59
N GLY A 96 17.56 -10.47 6.34
CA GLY A 96 17.67 -11.93 6.31
C GLY A 96 16.73 -12.63 7.30
N THR A 97 16.43 -12.00 8.43
CA THR A 97 15.49 -12.51 9.43
C THR A 97 14.21 -11.71 9.34
N ALA A 98 13.20 -12.26 8.67
CA ALA A 98 11.87 -11.66 8.58
C ALA A 98 10.99 -12.13 9.75
N VAL A 99 10.16 -11.23 10.28
CA VAL A 99 8.92 -11.65 10.94
C VAL A 99 8.11 -12.46 9.92
N ASN A 100 7.53 -13.60 10.31
CA ASN A 100 6.60 -14.29 9.43
C ASN A 100 5.34 -13.43 9.24
N ASN A 101 4.40 -13.48 10.17
CA ASN A 101 3.11 -12.83 10.01
C ASN A 101 2.83 -11.87 11.17
N ILE A 102 2.34 -10.67 10.86
CA ILE A 102 1.75 -9.74 11.84
C ILE A 102 0.25 -9.68 11.55
N THR A 103 -0.55 -10.28 12.41
CA THR A 103 -2.01 -10.28 12.28
C THR A 103 -2.63 -9.46 13.42
N ASN A 104 -3.29 -8.36 13.08
CA ASN A 104 -4.03 -7.55 14.03
C ASN A 104 -5.55 -7.73 13.83
N ASN A 105 -6.20 -8.41 14.77
CA ASN A 105 -7.65 -8.49 14.90
C ASN A 105 -8.19 -7.65 16.08
N GLY A 106 -7.30 -6.99 16.83
CA GLY A 106 -7.63 -6.09 17.93
C GLY A 106 -7.53 -4.61 17.56
N VAL A 107 -7.41 -3.75 18.56
CA VAL A 107 -7.32 -2.29 18.39
C VAL A 107 -5.91 -1.81 18.71
N ILE A 108 -5.27 -1.10 17.80
CA ILE A 108 -3.96 -0.45 18.02
C ILE A 108 -4.15 1.07 17.97
N ASN A 109 -4.03 1.75 19.11
CA ASN A 109 -4.15 3.19 19.24
C ASN A 109 -2.79 3.79 19.60
N THR A 110 -2.26 4.63 18.72
CA THR A 110 -0.94 5.24 18.92
C THR A 110 -0.97 6.73 18.64
N LYS A 111 -0.15 7.50 19.35
CA LYS A 111 0.15 8.89 18.95
C LYS A 111 1.17 8.99 17.83
N GLY A 112 1.95 7.93 17.57
CA GLY A 112 2.91 7.88 16.47
C GLY A 112 2.42 6.96 15.35
N THR A 113 3.11 5.84 15.16
CA THR A 113 2.83 4.88 14.08
C THR A 113 2.23 3.60 14.65
N GLY A 114 1.26 3.02 13.97
CA GLY A 114 0.63 1.77 14.37
C GLY A 114 1.62 0.61 14.26
N ILE A 115 1.98 0.25 13.03
CA ILE A 115 2.98 -0.78 12.72
C ILE A 115 4.14 -0.14 11.96
N SER A 116 5.35 -0.30 12.46
CA SER A 116 6.59 0.23 11.86
C SER A 116 7.52 -0.91 11.50
N ILE A 117 7.78 -1.10 10.21
CA ILE A 117 8.91 -1.91 9.73
C ILE A 117 10.07 -0.94 9.57
N ASN A 118 11.04 -0.99 10.49
CA ASN A 118 12.17 -0.07 10.45
C ASN A 118 13.08 -0.34 9.26
N ASP A 119 13.99 0.61 9.02
CA ASP A 119 14.96 0.51 7.95
C ASP A 119 15.74 -0.81 8.04
N ARG A 120 15.94 -1.46 6.89
CA ARG A 120 16.60 -2.78 6.76
C ARG A 120 15.98 -3.89 7.61
N SER A 121 14.68 -3.83 7.86
CA SER A 121 13.93 -4.90 8.54
C SER A 121 12.93 -5.56 7.59
N SER A 122 12.46 -6.76 7.93
CA SER A 122 11.54 -7.49 7.08
C SER A 122 10.38 -8.15 7.81
N ALA A 123 9.25 -8.24 7.12
CA ALA A 123 8.09 -9.04 7.48
C ALA A 123 7.58 -9.78 6.24
N GLU A 124 7.01 -10.98 6.39
CA GLU A 124 6.36 -11.65 5.26
C GLU A 124 4.98 -11.02 5.04
N THR A 125 4.12 -11.00 6.05
CA THR A 125 2.79 -10.38 5.91
C THR A 125 2.43 -9.44 7.05
N ILE A 126 1.67 -8.39 6.72
CA ILE A 126 0.94 -7.56 7.67
C ILE A 126 -0.53 -7.63 7.31
N THR A 127 -1.34 -8.14 8.23
CA THR A 127 -2.80 -8.25 8.08
C THR A 127 -3.49 -7.45 9.15
N VAL A 128 -4.34 -6.50 8.75
CA VAL A 128 -5.36 -5.92 9.64
C VAL A 128 -6.66 -6.65 9.34
N GLY A 129 -6.99 -7.64 10.17
CA GLY A 129 -8.18 -8.48 9.97
C GLY A 129 -9.48 -7.68 10.06
N ALA A 130 -10.60 -8.28 9.66
CA ALA A 130 -11.89 -7.58 9.55
C ALA A 130 -12.34 -6.84 10.83
N ASN A 131 -12.03 -7.41 12.01
CA ASN A 131 -12.33 -6.81 13.32
C ASN A 131 -11.17 -5.94 13.85
N GLY A 132 -10.03 -5.97 13.16
CA GLY A 132 -8.84 -5.23 13.52
C GLY A 132 -8.93 -3.75 13.16
N SER A 133 -8.36 -2.90 14.01
CA SER A 133 -8.18 -1.50 13.68
C SER A 133 -6.84 -0.94 14.15
N ILE A 134 -6.34 0.04 13.40
CA ILE A 134 -5.16 0.84 13.74
C ILE A 134 -5.54 2.31 13.67
N THR A 135 -5.33 3.05 14.76
CA THR A 135 -5.46 4.49 14.84
C THR A 135 -4.12 5.13 15.20
N SER A 136 -3.61 6.00 14.33
CA SER A 136 -2.31 6.68 14.46
C SER A 136 -2.45 8.20 14.43
N ALA A 137 -2.52 8.86 15.59
CA ALA A 137 -2.87 10.28 15.65
C ALA A 137 -1.84 11.23 15.01
N GLY A 138 -0.54 10.94 15.14
CA GLY A 138 0.54 11.81 14.68
C GLY A 138 1.45 11.20 13.60
N GLY A 139 1.25 9.93 13.25
CA GLY A 139 2.05 9.21 12.26
C GLY A 139 1.20 8.38 11.30
N ASN A 140 1.85 7.43 10.64
CA ASN A 140 1.20 6.53 9.68
C ASN A 140 0.54 5.35 10.40
N ALA A 141 -0.54 4.79 9.85
CA ALA A 141 -1.04 3.51 10.35
C ALA A 141 0.00 2.41 10.14
N ILE A 142 0.60 2.34 8.94
CA ILE A 142 1.69 1.42 8.61
C ILE A 142 2.84 2.18 7.93
N TYR A 143 4.05 1.95 8.41
CA TYR A 143 5.29 2.51 7.84
C TYR A 143 6.22 1.38 7.41
N VAL A 144 6.65 1.39 6.14
CA VAL A 144 7.67 0.48 5.60
C VAL A 144 8.93 1.30 5.31
N GLY A 145 9.98 1.12 6.10
CA GLY A 145 11.21 1.91 6.09
C GLY A 145 12.13 1.69 4.89
N ASN A 146 13.21 2.45 4.84
CA ASN A 146 14.18 2.35 3.74
C ASN A 146 14.85 0.98 3.73
N SER A 147 15.03 0.41 2.55
CA SER A 147 15.64 -0.91 2.37
C SER A 147 14.96 -2.03 3.17
N SER A 148 13.75 -1.82 3.69
CA SER A 148 12.94 -2.83 4.35
C SER A 148 12.11 -3.64 3.35
N ARG A 149 11.61 -4.80 3.76
CA ARG A 149 10.77 -5.67 2.92
C ARG A 149 9.50 -6.09 3.63
N VAL A 150 8.35 -5.95 2.98
CA VAL A 150 7.11 -6.61 3.37
C VAL A 150 6.58 -7.39 2.19
N ASN A 151 6.36 -8.70 2.27
CA ASN A 151 5.90 -9.44 1.08
C ASN A 151 4.43 -9.14 0.75
N HIS A 152 3.59 -8.91 1.75
CA HIS A 152 2.21 -8.52 1.53
C HIS A 152 1.62 -7.67 2.66
N ILE A 153 0.77 -6.71 2.29
CA ILE A 153 -0.09 -5.99 3.24
C ILE A 153 -1.56 -6.22 2.86
N ASP A 154 -2.33 -6.82 3.77
CA ASP A 154 -3.77 -7.05 3.64
C ASP A 154 -4.55 -6.21 4.65
N ILE A 155 -5.42 -5.32 4.17
CA ILE A 155 -6.27 -4.46 5.01
C ILE A 155 -7.73 -4.88 4.84
N GLN A 156 -8.23 -5.67 5.77
CA GLN A 156 -9.62 -6.12 5.83
C GLN A 156 -10.45 -5.30 6.82
N GLY A 157 -9.82 -4.85 7.91
CA GLY A 157 -10.41 -3.95 8.91
C GLY A 157 -10.16 -2.47 8.59
N ALA A 158 -9.91 -1.66 9.62
CA ALA A 158 -9.75 -0.22 9.46
C ALA A 158 -8.35 0.26 9.83
N THR A 159 -7.80 1.16 9.02
CA THR A 159 -6.61 1.94 9.37
C THR A 159 -6.92 3.41 9.25
N THR A 160 -6.67 4.15 10.32
CA THR A 160 -6.83 5.61 10.38
C THR A 160 -5.53 6.20 10.89
N GLY A 161 -4.96 7.19 10.20
CA GLY A 161 -3.80 7.88 10.73
C GLY A 161 -3.58 9.25 10.14
N SER A 162 -2.60 9.99 10.67
CA SER A 162 -2.11 11.20 10.01
C SER A 162 -1.71 10.86 8.57
N GLY A 163 -1.05 9.72 8.35
CA GLY A 163 -1.03 9.03 7.05
C GLY A 163 -1.64 7.64 7.17
N GLY A 164 -2.10 7.06 6.05
CA GLY A 164 -2.51 5.66 6.01
C GLY A 164 -1.30 4.73 5.97
N ILE A 165 -0.92 4.32 4.76
CA ILE A 165 0.28 3.50 4.50
C ILE A 165 1.34 4.36 3.80
N ILE A 166 2.57 4.30 4.29
CA ILE A 166 3.73 4.86 3.57
C ILE A 166 4.76 3.76 3.30
N ASN A 167 5.18 3.68 2.04
CA ASN A 167 6.23 2.78 1.61
C ASN A 167 7.49 3.54 1.19
N ARG A 168 8.61 3.27 1.85
CA ARG A 168 9.97 3.69 1.45
C ARG A 168 10.88 2.50 1.13
N GLY A 169 10.40 1.28 1.36
CA GLY A 169 11.13 0.04 1.10
C GLY A 169 10.55 -0.71 -0.09
N THR A 170 10.49 -2.03 0.04
CA THR A 170 9.90 -2.92 -0.94
C THR A 170 8.68 -3.60 -0.35
N ILE A 171 7.53 -3.48 -1.02
CA ILE A 171 6.34 -4.28 -0.73
C ILE A 171 6.15 -5.27 -1.88
N GLY A 172 5.91 -6.54 -1.58
CA GLY A 172 5.80 -7.58 -2.59
C GLY A 172 7.11 -8.32 -2.89
N VAL A 173 6.96 -9.53 -3.43
CA VAL A 173 8.08 -10.35 -3.90
C VAL A 173 8.22 -10.19 -5.41
N ASN A 174 9.43 -9.84 -5.86
CA ASN A 174 9.73 -9.67 -7.28
C ASN A 174 9.51 -10.98 -8.06
N GLY A 175 8.92 -10.89 -9.26
CA GLY A 175 8.75 -12.03 -10.17
C GLY A 175 7.73 -13.08 -9.74
N THR A 176 6.97 -12.85 -8.67
CA THR A 176 5.94 -13.80 -8.21
C THR A 176 4.53 -13.35 -8.61
N THR A 177 3.75 -14.30 -9.15
CA THR A 177 2.32 -14.15 -9.44
C THR A 177 1.44 -14.74 -8.35
N THR A 178 2.03 -15.42 -7.36
CA THR A 178 1.33 -15.98 -6.21
C THR A 178 0.75 -14.84 -5.37
N GLN A 179 -0.57 -14.74 -5.39
CA GLN A 179 -1.31 -13.79 -4.58
C GLN A 179 -1.42 -14.31 -3.13
N PRO A 180 -1.37 -13.41 -2.14
CA PRO A 180 -1.37 -11.97 -2.33
C PRO A 180 0.04 -11.36 -2.43
N ASN A 181 0.28 -10.54 -3.48
CA ASN A 181 1.54 -9.81 -3.71
C ASN A 181 1.20 -8.30 -3.76
N GLY A 182 1.94 -7.44 -3.07
CA GLY A 182 1.64 -6.00 -3.01
C GLY A 182 0.67 -5.63 -1.89
N ILE A 183 -0.25 -4.70 -2.15
CA ILE A 183 -1.21 -4.19 -1.15
C ILE A 183 -2.64 -4.56 -1.57
N LYS A 184 -3.39 -5.21 -0.69
CA LYS A 184 -4.80 -5.53 -0.86
C LYS A 184 -5.63 -4.80 0.20
N VAL A 185 -6.78 -4.27 -0.22
CA VAL A 185 -7.69 -3.55 0.67
C VAL A 185 -9.13 -3.98 0.39
N THR A 186 -9.75 -4.61 1.38
CA THR A 186 -11.20 -4.87 1.42
C THR A 186 -11.91 -4.10 2.53
N GLY A 187 -11.15 -3.58 3.50
CA GLY A 187 -11.62 -2.70 4.55
C GLY A 187 -11.42 -1.23 4.21
N SER A 188 -10.81 -0.46 5.12
CA SER A 188 -10.57 0.96 4.90
C SER A 188 -9.17 1.45 5.28
N ILE A 189 -8.66 2.39 4.47
CA ILE A 189 -7.47 3.18 4.78
C ILE A 189 -7.84 4.66 4.72
N THR A 190 -7.77 5.34 5.85
CA THR A 190 -8.14 6.74 5.99
C THR A 190 -6.96 7.56 6.49
N SER A 191 -6.59 8.58 5.74
CA SER A 191 -5.78 9.68 6.26
C SER A 191 -6.70 10.74 6.87
N ASN A 192 -6.51 11.03 8.16
CA ASN A 192 -7.23 12.11 8.84
C ASN A 192 -6.50 13.46 8.72
N ASN A 193 -5.28 13.46 8.18
CA ASN A 193 -4.56 14.68 7.86
C ASN A 193 -4.98 15.13 6.46
N ASN A 194 -5.55 16.33 6.39
CA ASN A 194 -5.92 16.93 5.11
C ASN A 194 -4.72 17.22 4.19
N ARG A 195 -3.48 16.95 4.63
CA ARG A 195 -2.23 17.03 3.87
C ARG A 195 -1.48 15.71 3.77
N ALA A 196 -2.16 14.57 3.85
CA ALA A 196 -1.54 13.28 3.52
C ALA A 196 -2.48 12.40 2.70
N THR A 197 -1.94 11.35 2.08
CA THR A 197 -2.72 10.40 1.29
C THR A 197 -3.09 9.16 2.11
N ALA A 198 -4.07 8.39 1.64
CA ALA A 198 -4.29 7.05 2.17
C ALA A 198 -3.06 6.16 1.92
N LEU A 199 -2.44 6.27 0.75
CA LEU A 199 -1.26 5.48 0.39
C LEU A 199 -0.22 6.34 -0.33
N THR A 200 0.97 6.47 0.25
CA THR A 200 2.14 7.10 -0.40
C THR A 200 3.20 6.04 -0.69
N ASN A 201 3.64 5.96 -1.95
CA ASN A 201 4.74 5.10 -2.37
C ASN A 201 5.96 5.92 -2.79
N HIS A 202 7.05 5.80 -2.05
CA HIS A 202 8.39 6.26 -2.44
C HIS A 202 9.31 5.11 -2.85
N GLY A 203 8.99 3.88 -2.44
CA GLY A 203 9.78 2.68 -2.71
C GLY A 203 9.25 1.87 -3.90
N THR A 204 9.36 0.55 -3.80
CA THR A 204 8.86 -0.39 -4.81
C THR A 204 7.66 -1.18 -4.28
N ILE A 205 6.62 -1.34 -5.10
CA ILE A 205 5.50 -2.25 -4.84
C ILE A 205 5.43 -3.26 -6.01
N HIS A 206 5.72 -4.54 -5.78
CA HIS A 206 5.77 -5.54 -6.86
C HIS A 206 4.38 -5.98 -7.34
N GLY A 207 3.48 -6.38 -6.45
CA GLY A 207 2.17 -6.92 -6.87
C GLY A 207 1.06 -5.89 -7.11
N GLY A 208 1.36 -4.59 -7.00
CA GLY A 208 0.41 -3.51 -7.23
C GLY A 208 -0.44 -3.16 -6.01
N ILE A 209 -1.53 -2.42 -6.26
CA ILE A 209 -2.49 -1.99 -5.24
C ILE A 209 -3.90 -2.39 -5.70
N ASN A 210 -4.56 -3.25 -4.94
CA ASN A 210 -5.89 -3.78 -5.25
C ASN A 210 -6.89 -3.35 -4.17
N ILE A 211 -7.91 -2.59 -4.55
CA ILE A 211 -9.01 -2.19 -3.67
C ILE A 211 -10.25 -2.94 -4.13
N GLU A 212 -10.76 -3.87 -3.32
CA GLU A 212 -11.77 -4.84 -3.73
C GLU A 212 -12.89 -4.96 -2.69
N ASN A 213 -14.00 -5.60 -3.05
CA ASN A 213 -15.08 -5.96 -2.13
C ASN A 213 -15.62 -4.80 -1.27
N GLY A 214 -15.76 -3.60 -1.85
CA GLY A 214 -16.24 -2.42 -1.13
C GLY A 214 -15.16 -1.67 -0.34
N GLY A 215 -13.89 -2.04 -0.53
CA GLY A 215 -12.76 -1.37 0.12
C GLY A 215 -12.75 0.13 -0.15
N THR A 216 -12.35 0.92 0.86
CA THR A 216 -12.36 2.38 0.79
C THR A 216 -11.01 2.99 1.13
N LEU A 217 -10.48 3.84 0.25
CA LEU A 217 -9.30 4.66 0.50
C LEU A 217 -9.70 6.13 0.57
N THR A 218 -9.38 6.81 1.67
CA THR A 218 -9.63 8.24 1.84
C THR A 218 -8.32 8.96 2.08
N GLY A 219 -7.89 9.75 1.10
CA GLY A 219 -6.73 10.62 1.23
C GLY A 219 -7.12 12.05 1.56
N GLY A 220 -6.16 12.96 1.45
CA GLY A 220 -6.29 14.39 1.66
C GLY A 220 -5.73 15.19 0.48
N ARG A 221 -5.45 16.47 0.71
CA ARG A 221 -4.90 17.38 -0.29
C ARG A 221 -3.39 17.18 -0.46
N GLN A 222 -2.92 17.03 -1.69
CA GLN A 222 -1.52 16.87 -2.12
C GLN A 222 -1.23 17.69 -3.38
N GLY A 223 0.04 17.68 -3.82
CA GLY A 223 0.50 18.29 -5.07
C GLY A 223 0.92 19.76 -4.93
N VAL A 224 1.14 20.42 -6.08
CA VAL A 224 1.53 21.84 -6.11
C VAL A 224 0.45 22.67 -5.41
N ASN A 225 0.84 23.42 -4.38
CA ASN A 225 -0.03 24.26 -3.53
C ASN A 225 -1.15 23.53 -2.76
N ASN A 226 -1.05 22.20 -2.54
CA ASN A 226 -2.08 21.41 -1.84
C ASN A 226 -3.50 21.55 -2.46
N ALA A 227 -3.58 21.64 -3.78
CA ALA A 227 -4.85 21.87 -4.49
C ALA A 227 -5.57 20.57 -4.92
N LEU A 228 -4.88 19.42 -4.86
CA LEU A 228 -5.37 18.17 -5.46
C LEU A 228 -5.75 17.17 -4.36
N TYR A 229 -6.97 16.64 -4.38
CA TYR A 229 -7.37 15.61 -3.43
C TYR A 229 -6.92 14.24 -3.93
N VAL A 230 -6.03 13.55 -3.21
CA VAL A 230 -5.31 12.35 -3.67
C VAL A 230 -5.40 11.24 -2.64
N ALA A 231 -5.92 10.09 -3.06
CA ALA A 231 -5.99 8.88 -2.24
C ALA A 231 -4.71 8.05 -2.36
N ILE A 232 -4.18 7.90 -3.58
CA ILE A 232 -2.97 7.11 -3.87
C ILE A 232 -1.95 8.02 -4.55
N HIS A 233 -0.76 8.13 -3.97
CA HIS A 233 0.35 8.90 -4.54
C HIS A 233 1.57 8.01 -4.73
N ASN A 234 1.88 7.68 -5.99
CA ASN A 234 3.19 7.16 -6.35
C ASN A 234 4.16 8.34 -6.50
N ASN A 235 4.96 8.58 -5.46
CA ASN A 235 5.80 9.76 -5.28
C ASN A 235 7.28 9.45 -5.49
N GLY A 236 7.68 9.30 -6.76
CA GLY A 236 9.03 8.90 -7.15
C GLY A 236 9.32 7.41 -6.99
N GLY A 237 8.32 6.62 -6.58
CA GLY A 237 8.41 5.18 -6.45
C GLY A 237 8.08 4.41 -7.73
N THR A 238 8.15 3.09 -7.63
CA THR A 238 7.78 2.13 -8.68
C THR A 238 6.66 1.20 -8.22
N ILE A 239 5.62 1.04 -9.04
CA ILE A 239 4.53 0.08 -8.82
C ILE A 239 4.49 -0.88 -10.02
N ASN A 240 4.71 -2.19 -9.82
CA ASN A 240 4.81 -3.17 -10.91
C ASN A 240 3.52 -3.96 -11.21
N GLY A 241 2.53 -3.99 -10.32
CA GLY A 241 1.27 -4.73 -10.56
C GLY A 241 0.11 -3.87 -11.06
N GLY A 242 0.32 -2.55 -11.20
CA GLY A 242 -0.75 -1.61 -11.49
C GLY A 242 -1.58 -1.20 -10.27
N ILE A 243 -2.70 -0.53 -10.52
CA ILE A 243 -3.67 -0.10 -9.52
C ILE A 243 -5.06 -0.51 -9.99
N LYS A 244 -5.77 -1.28 -9.15
CA LYS A 244 -7.14 -1.73 -9.43
C LYS A 244 -8.11 -1.19 -8.39
N VAL A 245 -9.11 -0.45 -8.85
CA VAL A 245 -10.27 -0.04 -8.06
C VAL A 245 -11.44 -0.94 -8.49
N GLY A 246 -11.63 -2.04 -7.77
CA GLY A 246 -12.66 -3.03 -8.06
C GLY A 246 -14.08 -2.50 -7.89
N GLU A 247 -15.05 -3.25 -8.41
CA GLU A 247 -16.47 -2.92 -8.30
C GLU A 247 -16.90 -2.72 -6.83
N GLY A 248 -17.72 -1.70 -6.57
CA GLY A 248 -18.17 -1.33 -5.24
C GLY A 248 -17.13 -0.60 -4.38
N SER A 249 -15.84 -0.66 -4.73
CA SER A 249 -14.78 0.05 -4.01
C SER A 249 -14.81 1.57 -4.25
N ILE A 250 -14.32 2.33 -3.27
CA ILE A 250 -14.37 3.80 -3.30
C ILE A 250 -12.98 4.38 -3.00
N LEU A 251 -12.51 5.25 -3.89
CA LEU A 251 -11.39 6.15 -3.62
C LEU A 251 -11.91 7.56 -3.42
N ASN A 252 -11.83 8.07 -2.19
CA ASN A 252 -12.07 9.47 -1.88
C ASN A 252 -10.77 10.24 -2.10
N GLY A 253 -10.58 10.67 -3.35
CA GLY A 253 -9.36 11.27 -3.90
C GLY A 253 -8.85 10.52 -5.12
N GLY A 254 -8.09 11.24 -5.96
CA GLY A 254 -7.55 10.70 -7.20
C GLY A 254 -6.31 9.80 -7.00
N ILE A 255 -5.85 9.27 -8.13
CA ILE A 255 -4.57 8.55 -8.26
C ILE A 255 -3.55 9.50 -8.87
N MET A 256 -2.40 9.68 -8.21
CA MET A 256 -1.34 10.58 -8.65
C MET A 256 -0.04 9.79 -8.87
N ASN A 257 0.40 9.69 -10.12
CA ASN A 257 1.73 9.22 -10.51
C ASN A 257 2.61 10.44 -10.81
N TYR A 258 3.34 10.92 -9.80
CA TYR A 258 4.06 12.18 -9.84
C TYR A 258 5.13 12.23 -8.76
N ALA A 259 6.36 12.61 -9.12
CA ALA A 259 7.40 12.85 -8.12
C ALA A 259 7.37 14.32 -7.67
N SER A 260 7.28 14.55 -6.36
CA SER A 260 7.20 15.90 -5.79
C SER A 260 8.55 16.61 -5.64
N TYR A 261 9.64 15.99 -6.10
CA TYR A 261 10.99 16.55 -6.03
C TYR A 261 11.60 16.67 -7.43
N TYR A 262 12.45 17.69 -7.62
CA TYR A 262 13.06 17.99 -8.90
C TYR A 262 13.91 16.81 -9.40
N GLY A 263 13.71 16.39 -10.65
CA GLY A 263 14.39 15.25 -11.26
C GLY A 263 13.86 13.87 -10.83
N GLY A 264 12.86 13.80 -9.94
CA GLY A 264 12.20 12.56 -9.59
C GLY A 264 11.35 12.01 -10.73
N PHE A 265 11.21 10.68 -10.80
CA PHE A 265 10.44 10.01 -11.85
C PHE A 265 9.62 8.88 -11.25
N SER A 266 8.31 8.91 -11.48
CA SER A 266 7.39 7.88 -10.96
C SER A 266 7.06 6.86 -12.03
N ARG A 267 7.12 5.57 -11.68
CA ARG A 267 6.84 4.46 -12.61
C ARG A 267 5.66 3.62 -12.12
N LEU A 268 4.72 3.38 -13.02
CA LEU A 268 3.64 2.43 -12.85
C LEU A 268 3.71 1.44 -14.01
N ASN A 269 4.29 0.27 -13.77
CA ASN A 269 4.54 -0.77 -14.76
C ASN A 269 3.34 -1.75 -14.84
N GLY A 270 2.14 -1.21 -15.05
CA GLY A 270 0.90 -1.97 -15.09
C GLY A 270 -0.26 -1.10 -15.51
N ASN A 271 -1.48 -1.64 -15.43
CA ASN A 271 -2.68 -0.87 -15.76
C ASN A 271 -3.15 -0.06 -14.55
N ILE A 272 -3.87 1.03 -14.82
CA ILE A 272 -4.84 1.57 -13.87
C ILE A 272 -6.22 1.10 -14.35
N GLU A 273 -6.92 0.31 -13.53
CA GLU A 273 -8.25 -0.23 -13.87
C GLU A 273 -9.28 0.21 -12.82
N VAL A 274 -10.38 0.80 -13.28
CA VAL A 274 -11.43 1.36 -12.42
C VAL A 274 -12.78 0.77 -12.80
N ALA A 275 -13.27 -0.15 -11.97
CA ALA A 275 -14.62 -0.67 -11.98
C ALA A 275 -15.48 -0.12 -10.81
N GLY A 276 -14.84 0.44 -9.78
CA GLY A 276 -15.49 1.13 -8.67
C GLY A 276 -15.63 2.63 -8.91
N THR A 277 -15.56 3.41 -7.82
CA THR A 277 -15.73 4.88 -7.86
C THR A 277 -14.45 5.60 -7.41
N ILE A 278 -14.01 6.59 -8.20
CA ILE A 278 -13.01 7.58 -7.80
C ILE A 278 -13.70 8.93 -7.66
N ASN A 279 -13.74 9.45 -6.43
CA ASN A 279 -14.26 10.77 -6.09
C ASN A 279 -13.12 11.81 -6.11
N GLY A 280 -12.65 12.17 -7.30
CA GLY A 280 -11.66 13.23 -7.49
C GLY A 280 -12.28 14.64 -7.50
N THR A 281 -11.63 15.61 -6.87
CA THR A 281 -12.11 17.02 -6.76
C THR A 281 -11.36 17.98 -7.72
N ASN A 282 -10.82 17.45 -8.82
CA ASN A 282 -10.15 18.13 -9.94
C ASN A 282 -9.40 17.09 -10.79
N ILE A 283 -8.94 16.03 -10.13
CA ILE A 283 -8.15 14.95 -10.71
C ILE A 283 -8.73 13.63 -10.27
N GLY A 284 -9.11 12.81 -11.23
CA GLY A 284 -9.38 11.38 -11.03
C GLY A 284 -8.08 10.59 -11.16
N ILE A 285 -7.35 10.80 -12.25
CA ILE A 285 -6.07 10.12 -12.53
C ILE A 285 -5.09 11.15 -13.09
N GLN A 286 -3.93 11.31 -12.46
CA GLN A 286 -2.86 12.18 -12.95
C GLN A 286 -1.58 11.39 -13.17
N ASN A 287 -1.03 11.53 -14.37
CA ASN A 287 0.32 11.12 -14.70
C ASN A 287 1.13 12.36 -15.08
N SER A 288 1.98 12.84 -14.18
CA SER A 288 2.79 14.04 -14.40
C SER A 288 4.25 13.72 -14.16
N PHE A 289 5.09 13.91 -15.18
CA PHE A 289 6.52 13.61 -15.11
C PHE A 289 6.82 12.16 -14.66
N GLY A 290 5.94 11.23 -15.06
CA GLY A 290 6.07 9.79 -14.81
C GLY A 290 5.69 8.97 -16.04
N THR A 291 5.82 7.65 -15.90
CA THR A 291 5.36 6.68 -16.91
C THR A 291 4.32 5.73 -16.31
N ILE A 292 3.24 5.53 -17.07
CA ILE A 292 2.32 4.41 -16.94
C ILE A 292 2.60 3.50 -18.14
N SER A 293 3.13 2.29 -17.91
CA SER A 293 3.44 1.34 -19.01
C SER A 293 2.21 0.58 -19.50
N GLY A 294 1.17 0.47 -18.68
CA GLY A 294 -0.10 -0.15 -19.08
C GLY A 294 -1.12 0.85 -19.59
N ASP A 295 -2.36 0.38 -19.65
CA ASP A 295 -3.53 1.15 -20.03
C ASP A 295 -4.13 1.87 -18.82
N VAL A 296 -4.88 2.94 -19.07
CA VAL A 296 -5.80 3.56 -18.12
C VAL A 296 -7.22 3.19 -18.54
N LYS A 297 -7.91 2.35 -17.74
CA LYS A 297 -9.21 1.76 -18.09
C LYS A 297 -10.28 2.16 -17.08
N ILE A 298 -11.33 2.80 -17.56
CA ILE A 298 -12.57 3.01 -16.81
C ILE A 298 -13.59 2.03 -17.37
N THR A 299 -13.87 0.95 -16.64
CA THR A 299 -14.80 -0.09 -17.10
C THR A 299 -16.23 0.44 -17.14
N ASP A 300 -17.16 -0.30 -17.75
CA ASP A 300 -18.59 0.00 -17.82
C ASP A 300 -19.24 0.38 -16.47
N LYS A 301 -18.80 -0.24 -15.38
CA LYS A 301 -19.25 0.07 -14.01
C LYS A 301 -18.48 1.22 -13.35
N GLY A 302 -17.30 1.54 -13.88
CA GLY A 302 -16.38 2.53 -13.36
C GLY A 302 -16.95 3.95 -13.42
N LYS A 303 -16.76 4.69 -12.33
CA LYS A 303 -17.12 6.11 -12.22
C LYS A 303 -15.94 6.90 -11.72
N VAL A 304 -15.56 7.94 -12.44
CA VAL A 304 -14.47 8.85 -12.05
C VAL A 304 -14.99 10.27 -12.09
N THR A 305 -14.87 11.00 -10.99
CA THR A 305 -14.98 12.46 -11.00
C THR A 305 -13.61 13.10 -11.04
N GLY A 306 -13.51 14.24 -11.73
CA GLY A 306 -12.25 14.92 -12.00
C GLY A 306 -11.56 14.40 -13.26
N ASN A 307 -10.46 15.07 -13.60
CA ASN A 307 -9.82 14.89 -14.91
C ASN A 307 -8.93 13.65 -14.96
N ILE A 308 -8.81 13.07 -16.16
CA ILE A 308 -7.69 12.19 -16.51
C ILE A 308 -6.63 13.06 -17.16
N TRP A 309 -5.52 13.27 -16.48
CA TRP A 309 -4.51 14.26 -16.82
C TRP A 309 -3.15 13.62 -17.10
N ASN A 310 -2.70 13.66 -18.35
CA ASN A 310 -1.40 13.19 -18.76
C ASN A 310 -0.45 14.34 -19.13
N GLN A 311 0.69 14.42 -18.46
CA GLN A 311 1.82 15.30 -18.76
C GLN A 311 3.15 14.50 -18.79
N GLY A 312 3.07 13.17 -18.66
CA GLY A 312 4.20 12.24 -18.79
C GLY A 312 3.98 11.29 -19.98
N THR A 313 4.33 10.02 -19.81
CA THR A 313 4.07 8.98 -20.83
C THR A 313 3.03 7.99 -20.35
N ILE A 314 2.05 7.69 -21.19
CA ILE A 314 1.21 6.50 -21.10
C ILE A 314 1.57 5.62 -22.30
N GLU A 315 2.14 4.44 -22.04
CA GLU A 315 2.53 3.51 -23.10
C GLU A 315 1.36 2.69 -23.63
N GLY A 316 0.33 2.51 -22.82
CA GLY A 316 -0.93 1.92 -23.22
C GLY A 316 -1.91 2.91 -23.85
N LYS A 317 -3.19 2.52 -23.85
CA LYS A 317 -4.33 3.34 -24.24
C LYS A 317 -5.03 3.95 -23.03
N ILE A 318 -5.85 4.98 -23.27
CA ILE A 318 -6.90 5.38 -22.34
C ILE A 318 -8.21 4.79 -22.87
N GLU A 319 -8.89 3.95 -22.10
CA GLU A 319 -10.13 3.25 -22.51
C GLU A 319 -11.27 3.60 -21.54
N ILE A 320 -12.34 4.19 -22.07
CA ILE A 320 -13.51 4.64 -21.31
C ILE A 320 -14.75 3.88 -21.79
N LYS A 321 -15.25 2.98 -20.94
CA LYS A 321 -16.53 2.27 -21.08
C LYS A 321 -17.55 2.72 -20.04
N GLY A 322 -17.09 3.23 -18.90
CA GLY A 322 -17.93 3.80 -17.85
C GLY A 322 -18.08 5.30 -17.96
N LYS A 323 -18.16 5.98 -16.81
CA LYS A 323 -18.36 7.42 -16.73
C LYS A 323 -17.11 8.15 -16.21
N VAL A 324 -16.69 9.17 -16.95
CA VAL A 324 -15.75 10.19 -16.51
C VAL A 324 -16.48 11.52 -16.42
N ASP A 325 -16.72 11.98 -15.21
CA ASP A 325 -17.23 13.32 -14.93
C ASP A 325 -16.07 14.32 -14.81
N GLY A 326 -15.56 14.71 -15.97
CA GLY A 326 -14.33 15.47 -16.14
C GLY A 326 -13.86 15.43 -17.59
N LEU A 327 -12.65 15.91 -17.83
CA LEU A 327 -12.03 15.93 -19.15
C LEU A 327 -10.83 14.98 -19.24
N ILE A 328 -10.49 14.57 -20.46
CA ILE A 328 -9.23 13.86 -20.75
C ILE A 328 -8.24 14.89 -21.32
N ALA A 329 -7.17 15.16 -20.58
CA ALA A 329 -6.13 16.12 -20.97
C ALA A 329 -4.83 15.39 -21.28
N ASN A 330 -4.40 15.41 -22.55
CA ASN A 330 -3.01 15.14 -22.91
C ASN A 330 -2.27 16.47 -23.06
N ARG A 331 -1.46 16.84 -22.07
CA ARG A 331 -0.81 18.16 -21.95
C ARG A 331 0.38 18.31 -22.89
N PRO A 332 0.99 19.52 -23.02
CA PRO A 332 2.06 19.78 -23.99
C PRO A 332 3.25 18.82 -24.04
N THR A 333 3.62 18.22 -22.90
CA THR A 333 4.71 17.23 -22.78
C THR A 333 4.18 15.79 -22.66
N GLY A 334 2.86 15.61 -22.72
CA GLY A 334 2.19 14.33 -22.60
C GLY A 334 2.32 13.51 -23.88
N VAL A 335 2.63 12.23 -23.72
CA VAL A 335 2.66 11.24 -24.79
C VAL A 335 1.73 10.10 -24.42
N ILE A 336 0.83 9.75 -25.34
CA ILE A 336 0.02 8.52 -25.30
C ILE A 336 0.46 7.69 -26.50
N LYS A 337 1.00 6.49 -26.26
CA LYS A 337 1.56 5.65 -27.34
C LYS A 337 0.49 4.88 -28.13
N LYS A 338 -0.69 4.68 -27.57
CA LYS A 338 -1.83 4.08 -28.26
C LYS A 338 -2.98 5.09 -28.39
N ASP A 339 -4.21 4.59 -28.38
CA ASP A 339 -5.42 5.36 -28.59
C ASP A 339 -5.95 6.00 -27.30
N ILE A 340 -6.77 7.04 -27.47
CA ILE A 340 -7.85 7.35 -26.54
C ILE A 340 -9.13 6.73 -27.12
N GLU A 341 -9.73 5.78 -26.41
CA GLU A 341 -10.91 5.03 -26.85
C GLU A 341 -12.08 5.29 -25.91
N VAL A 342 -13.21 5.72 -26.46
CA VAL A 342 -14.47 5.85 -25.75
C VAL A 342 -15.48 4.94 -26.45
N SER A 343 -15.93 3.89 -25.77
CA SER A 343 -16.76 2.84 -26.37
C SER A 343 -17.94 2.55 -25.44
N GLY A 344 -19.12 3.10 -25.75
CA GLY A 344 -20.31 3.07 -24.89
C GLY A 344 -20.21 3.89 -23.59
N GLY A 345 -19.04 4.47 -23.30
CA GLY A 345 -18.80 5.31 -22.13
C GLY A 345 -19.26 6.75 -22.28
N THR A 346 -19.20 7.51 -21.18
CA THR A 346 -19.55 8.93 -21.13
C THR A 346 -18.39 9.78 -20.60
N ILE A 347 -18.11 10.89 -21.28
CA ILE A 347 -17.22 11.96 -20.80
C ILE A 347 -18.04 13.25 -20.72
N THR A 348 -18.09 13.87 -19.55
CA THR A 348 -18.95 15.06 -19.33
C THR A 348 -18.35 16.37 -19.85
N ASN A 349 -17.12 16.34 -20.34
CA ASN A 349 -16.38 17.49 -20.86
C ASN A 349 -15.56 17.06 -22.09
N ASN A 350 -14.42 17.71 -22.35
CA ASN A 350 -13.65 17.55 -23.56
C ASN A 350 -12.68 16.35 -23.54
N ILE A 351 -12.31 15.89 -24.73
CA ILE A 351 -11.01 15.27 -24.97
C ILE A 351 -10.09 16.36 -25.53
N SER A 352 -9.04 16.72 -24.80
CA SER A 352 -8.13 17.79 -25.18
C SER A 352 -6.70 17.28 -25.36
N ASN A 353 -6.21 17.34 -26.60
CA ASN A 353 -4.84 16.99 -26.95
C ASN A 353 -4.00 18.24 -27.25
N TRP A 354 -3.08 18.52 -26.34
CA TRP A 354 -1.98 19.48 -26.49
C TRP A 354 -0.62 18.79 -26.65
N GLY A 355 -0.57 17.46 -26.56
CA GLY A 355 0.64 16.64 -26.62
C GLY A 355 0.70 15.76 -27.87
N THR A 356 1.27 14.57 -27.71
CA THR A 356 1.35 13.57 -28.79
C THR A 356 0.50 12.36 -28.48
N ILE A 357 -0.36 11.99 -29.42
CA ILE A 357 -1.06 10.70 -29.46
C ILE A 357 -0.54 9.94 -30.67
N LYS A 358 0.08 8.77 -30.45
CA LYS A 358 0.74 8.01 -31.53
C LYS A 358 -0.19 7.10 -32.33
N ALA A 359 -1.36 6.76 -31.80
CA ALA A 359 -2.39 6.09 -32.60
C ALA A 359 -3.45 7.13 -32.97
N GLY A 360 -4.64 7.10 -32.36
CA GLY A 360 -5.71 8.05 -32.65
C GLY A 360 -6.62 8.32 -31.47
N ILE A 361 -7.76 8.95 -31.77
CA ILE A 361 -8.92 9.03 -30.87
C ILE A 361 -10.05 8.25 -31.54
N LYS A 362 -10.67 7.32 -30.81
CA LYS A 362 -11.79 6.50 -31.29
C LYS A 362 -13.00 6.72 -30.39
N VAL A 363 -14.14 7.09 -30.99
CA VAL A 363 -15.41 7.31 -30.28
C VAL A 363 -16.48 6.47 -30.95
N GLU A 364 -16.92 5.41 -30.27
CA GLU A 364 -17.72 4.34 -30.86
C GLU A 364 -18.79 3.76 -29.93
N ASN A 365 -19.66 2.93 -30.50
CA ASN A 365 -20.62 2.08 -29.78
C ASN A 365 -21.55 2.85 -28.81
N GLY A 366 -22.10 3.98 -29.25
CA GLY A 366 -23.00 4.78 -28.43
C GLY A 366 -22.28 5.61 -27.37
N ALA A 367 -20.99 5.86 -27.53
CA ALA A 367 -20.25 6.77 -26.67
C ALA A 367 -20.85 8.18 -26.70
N ASN A 368 -20.77 8.87 -25.57
CA ASN A 368 -21.27 10.23 -25.39
C ASN A 368 -20.19 11.15 -24.82
N ILE A 369 -19.81 12.18 -25.56
CA ILE A 369 -18.91 13.24 -25.13
C ILE A 369 -19.71 14.53 -25.16
N THR A 370 -20.04 15.11 -24.00
CA THR A 370 -20.82 16.36 -23.99
C THR A 370 -20.02 17.59 -24.38
N GLY A 371 -18.68 17.52 -24.31
CA GLY A 371 -17.78 18.57 -24.80
C GLY A 371 -17.21 18.29 -26.19
N ASP A 372 -16.09 18.94 -26.49
CA ASP A 372 -15.36 18.86 -27.76
C ASP A 372 -14.27 17.78 -27.78
N ILE A 373 -13.88 17.39 -28.99
CA ILE A 373 -12.55 16.82 -29.25
C ILE A 373 -11.64 17.94 -29.76
N TYR A 374 -10.84 18.50 -28.86
CA TYR A 374 -9.90 19.57 -29.17
C TYR A 374 -8.49 19.02 -29.43
N ASN A 375 -7.89 19.36 -30.56
CA ASN A 375 -6.52 18.98 -30.90
C ASN A 375 -5.68 20.18 -31.34
N GLU A 376 -4.62 20.48 -30.59
CA GLU A 376 -3.62 21.52 -30.93
C GLU A 376 -2.33 20.93 -31.51
N LYS A 377 -2.01 19.67 -31.18
CA LYS A 377 -0.76 19.02 -31.59
C LYS A 377 -1.02 17.72 -32.38
N THR A 378 -0.20 16.70 -32.12
CA THR A 378 -0.07 15.55 -33.01
C THR A 378 -1.01 14.43 -32.60
N ILE A 379 -1.77 13.95 -33.58
CA ILE A 379 -2.46 12.67 -33.58
C ILE A 379 -2.06 11.97 -34.88
N GLN A 380 -1.39 10.81 -34.80
CA GLN A 380 -0.79 10.21 -36.01
C GLN A 380 -1.81 9.57 -36.96
N ASN A 381 -2.83 8.90 -36.41
CA ASN A 381 -3.83 8.17 -37.19
C ASN A 381 -5.22 8.86 -37.21
N GLY A 382 -5.28 10.14 -36.83
CA GLY A 382 -6.50 10.93 -36.86
C GLY A 382 -7.53 10.58 -35.78
N ILE A 383 -8.77 11.01 -36.03
CA ILE A 383 -9.93 10.87 -35.13
C ILE A 383 -11.00 10.09 -35.89
N ASP A 384 -11.50 9.01 -35.30
CA ASP A 384 -12.57 8.17 -35.84
C ASP A 384 -13.80 8.22 -34.92
N ILE A 385 -14.96 8.52 -35.50
CA ILE A 385 -16.23 8.68 -34.79
C ILE A 385 -17.30 7.87 -35.52
N ALA A 386 -17.83 6.86 -34.85
CA ALA A 386 -18.87 5.99 -35.39
C ALA A 386 -20.00 5.80 -34.37
N ASN A 387 -21.25 5.97 -34.80
CA ASN A 387 -22.43 5.66 -33.98
C ASN A 387 -22.40 6.28 -32.56
N SER A 388 -21.99 7.55 -32.44
CA SER A 388 -21.73 8.21 -31.15
C SER A 388 -22.16 9.68 -31.17
N GLN A 389 -22.28 10.29 -29.99
CA GLN A 389 -22.67 11.69 -29.82
C GLN A 389 -21.50 12.53 -29.30
N ILE A 390 -21.32 13.71 -29.91
CA ILE A 390 -20.38 14.75 -29.49
C ILE A 390 -21.17 16.07 -29.43
N GLY A 391 -21.12 16.74 -28.28
CA GLY A 391 -22.04 17.84 -27.93
C GLY A 391 -21.50 19.26 -28.07
N GLY A 392 -20.25 19.43 -28.50
CA GLY A 392 -19.59 20.74 -28.68
C GLY A 392 -19.57 21.24 -30.12
#